data_AF-A0A6L7KKS6-F1
#
_entry.id   AF-A0A6L7KKS6-F1
#
_cell.length_a   1.000
_cell.length_b   1.000
_cell.length_c   1.000
_cell.angle_alpha   90.00
_cell.angle_beta   90.00
_cell.angle_gamma   90.00
#
_symmetry.space_group_name_H-M   'P 1'
#
loop_
_entity.id
_entity.type
_entity.pdbx_description
1 polymer ?
#
loop_
_entity_poly.entity_id
_entity_poly.type
_entity_poly.pdbx_seq_one_letter_code
_entity_poly.pdbx_strand_id
1 'polypeptide(L)'
;FEGREVRMIVVAALLGGLSPFCSCEVIPFIAALLAIGAPLSAVMAFWLSSPLMDPAMFLITAGTLGMPFAVAKTVSAVGMGLLGGMIVRAFFQSPVFADPLRPQPREKGCGCAPSPFKGTPEWRFWRERPRRETFRGAVIENALFLGKWLMLAYMVEALMLAYVPAEMIAGILGGEGVVPVLLGAIVGAPAYLNGYAAVPLVDALLAQGMAPGAAMSFVLAGGVSSIPAAIAVWALVKPRVFAG
;
A
#
# COMPACT_ATOMS: atom_id res chain seq x y z
N PHE A 1 -6.93 -27.10 3.48
CA PHE A 1 -6.02 -25.93 3.60
C PHE A 1 -6.75 -24.59 3.50
N GLU A 2 -7.99 -24.54 3.00
CA GLU A 2 -8.80 -23.32 2.82
C GLU A 2 -9.06 -22.50 4.10
N GLY A 3 -9.28 -23.14 5.26
CA GLY A 3 -9.50 -22.42 6.52
C GLY A 3 -8.26 -21.71 7.10
N ARG A 4 -7.06 -22.07 6.64
CA ARG A 4 -5.80 -21.45 7.10
C ARG A 4 -5.50 -20.17 6.33
N GLU A 5 -5.82 -20.17 5.03
CA GLU A 5 -5.56 -19.03 4.14
C GLU A 5 -6.44 -17.82 4.47
N VAL A 6 -7.73 -18.02 4.73
CA VAL A 6 -8.63 -16.92 5.17
C VAL A 6 -8.15 -16.29 6.47
N ARG A 7 -7.71 -17.11 7.43
CA ARG A 7 -7.13 -16.62 8.69
C ARG A 7 -5.86 -15.81 8.42
N MET A 8 -5.01 -16.25 7.48
CA MET A 8 -3.82 -15.48 7.09
C MET A 8 -4.17 -14.15 6.44
N ILE A 9 -5.19 -14.09 5.58
CA ILE A 9 -5.69 -12.84 4.98
C ILE A 9 -6.14 -11.85 6.05
N VAL A 10 -6.95 -12.31 7.01
CA VAL A 10 -7.46 -11.45 8.10
C VAL A 10 -6.33 -10.94 8.98
N VAL A 11 -5.43 -11.83 9.40
CA VAL A 11 -4.28 -11.45 10.23
C VAL A 11 -3.35 -10.51 9.46
N ALA A 12 -3.12 -10.74 8.18
CA ALA A 12 -2.29 -9.90 7.33
C ALA A 12 -2.88 -8.50 7.11
N ALA A 13 -4.20 -8.39 6.90
CA ALA A 13 -4.86 -7.08 6.79
C ALA A 13 -4.77 -6.28 8.10
N LEU A 14 -5.02 -6.93 9.25
CA LEU A 14 -4.91 -6.28 10.56
C LEU A 14 -3.47 -5.85 10.89
N LEU A 15 -2.50 -6.72 10.61
CA LEU A 15 -1.08 -6.39 10.78
C LEU A 15 -0.65 -5.28 9.81
N GLY A 16 -1.19 -5.25 8.60
CA GLY A 16 -0.96 -4.18 7.62
C GLY A 16 -1.38 -2.82 8.16
N GLY A 17 -2.62 -2.71 8.65
CA GLY A 17 -3.15 -1.45 9.19
C GLY A 17 -2.52 -0.98 10.51
N LEU A 18 -1.81 -1.86 11.23
CA LEU A 18 -1.06 -1.52 12.45
C LEU A 18 0.43 -1.30 12.19
N SER A 19 0.92 -1.66 11.01
CA SER A 19 2.34 -1.59 10.70
C SER A 19 2.74 -0.16 10.32
N PRO A 20 3.83 0.37 10.87
CA PRO A 20 4.33 1.70 10.53
C PRO A 20 5.11 1.69 9.21
N PHE A 21 4.71 0.87 8.25
CA PHE A 21 5.40 0.78 6.96
C PHE A 21 4.79 1.79 6.00
N CYS A 22 5.62 2.70 5.50
CA CYS A 22 5.22 3.57 4.41
C CYS A 22 5.13 2.77 3.10
N SER A 23 4.35 3.24 2.12
CA SER A 23 4.16 2.55 0.83
C SER A 23 5.45 2.12 0.12
N CYS A 24 6.58 2.76 0.44
CA CYS A 24 7.91 2.45 -0.08
C CYS A 24 8.59 1.24 0.60
N GLU A 25 8.31 0.99 1.88
CA GLU A 25 8.88 -0.13 2.66
C GLU A 25 8.14 -1.44 2.43
N VAL A 26 6.91 -1.35 1.93
CA VAL A 26 6.07 -2.53 1.72
C VAL A 26 6.61 -3.42 0.59
N ILE A 27 7.32 -2.86 -0.41
CA ILE A 27 7.89 -3.63 -1.53
C ILE A 27 8.93 -4.67 -1.07
N PRO A 28 10.02 -4.28 -0.38
CA PRO A 28 11.01 -5.25 0.11
C PRO A 28 10.39 -6.22 1.11
N PHE A 29 9.42 -5.77 1.91
CA PHE A 29 8.72 -6.64 2.86
C PHE A 29 7.88 -7.72 2.15
N ILE A 30 7.14 -7.36 1.11
CA ILE A 30 6.39 -8.33 0.29
C ILE A 30 7.34 -9.32 -0.39
N ALA A 31 8.43 -8.82 -0.97
CA ALA A 31 9.44 -9.68 -1.60
C ALA A 31 9.98 -10.72 -0.60
N ALA A 32 10.26 -10.30 0.64
CA ALA A 32 10.69 -11.20 1.71
C ALA A 32 9.59 -12.20 2.12
N LEU A 33 8.34 -11.76 2.30
CA LEU A 33 7.22 -12.64 2.65
C LEU A 33 6.97 -13.72 1.57
N LEU A 34 7.03 -13.34 0.30
CA LEU A 34 6.90 -14.27 -0.81
C LEU A 34 8.08 -15.26 -0.89
N ALA A 35 9.30 -14.82 -0.58
CA ALA A 35 10.47 -15.70 -0.51
C ALA A 35 10.36 -16.77 0.59
N ILE A 36 9.61 -16.48 1.67
CA ILE A 36 9.32 -17.43 2.77
C ILE A 36 8.15 -18.37 2.43
N GLY A 37 7.43 -18.10 1.33
CA GLY A 37 6.30 -18.91 0.85
C GLY A 37 4.94 -18.49 1.43
N ALA A 38 4.79 -17.23 1.89
CA ALA A 38 3.49 -16.71 2.29
C ALA A 38 2.50 -16.72 1.11
N PRO A 39 1.21 -17.05 1.34
CA PRO A 39 0.22 -17.08 0.27
C PRO A 39 0.01 -15.67 -0.29
N LEU A 40 -0.05 -15.56 -1.62
CA LEU A 40 -0.16 -14.28 -2.33
C LEU A 40 -1.40 -13.48 -1.89
N SER A 41 -2.51 -14.16 -1.60
CA SER A 41 -3.75 -13.56 -1.09
C SER A 41 -3.54 -12.80 0.23
N ALA A 42 -2.76 -13.33 1.18
CA ALA A 42 -2.44 -12.65 2.43
C ALA A 42 -1.48 -11.46 2.21
N VAL A 43 -0.52 -11.61 1.31
CA VAL A 43 0.42 -10.56 0.93
C VAL A 43 -0.32 -9.37 0.31
N MET A 44 -1.30 -9.61 -0.56
CA MET A 44 -2.11 -8.54 -1.16
C MET A 44 -3.03 -7.86 -0.14
N ALA A 45 -3.56 -8.61 0.82
CA ALA A 45 -4.37 -8.04 1.90
C ALA A 45 -3.56 -7.08 2.80
N PHE A 46 -2.35 -7.50 3.18
CA PHE A 46 -1.39 -6.64 3.89
C PHE A 46 -1.02 -5.41 3.06
N TRP A 47 -0.72 -5.63 1.78
CA TRP A 47 -0.26 -4.60 0.86
C TRP A 47 -1.30 -3.50 0.62
N LEU A 48 -2.58 -3.85 0.50
CA LEU A 48 -3.67 -2.88 0.34
C LEU A 48 -3.97 -2.14 1.64
N SER A 49 -3.84 -2.80 2.79
CA SER A 49 -4.16 -2.18 4.08
C SER A 49 -3.04 -1.28 4.62
N SER A 50 -1.77 -1.61 4.35
CA SER A 50 -0.60 -0.92 4.90
C SER A 50 -0.46 0.56 4.51
N PRO A 51 -0.64 0.98 3.25
CA PRO A 51 -0.49 2.40 2.87
C PRO A 51 -1.69 3.26 3.29
N LEU A 52 -2.81 2.63 3.66
CA LEU A 52 -4.04 3.32 4.00
C LEU A 52 -4.13 3.72 5.47
N MET A 53 -3.46 2.98 6.37
CA MET A 53 -3.55 3.25 7.79
C MET A 53 -2.30 2.77 8.55
N ASP A 54 -1.84 3.63 9.45
CA ASP A 54 -0.81 3.34 10.44
C ASP A 54 -1.15 4.05 11.77
N PRO A 55 -0.54 3.66 12.91
CA PRO A 55 -0.85 4.24 14.21
C PRO A 55 -0.62 5.76 14.29
N ALA A 56 0.40 6.30 13.61
CA ALA A 56 0.68 7.73 13.60
C ALA A 56 -0.35 8.48 12.76
N MET A 57 -0.70 7.98 11.58
CA MET A 57 -1.76 8.54 10.73
C MET A 57 -3.13 8.47 11.42
N PHE A 58 -3.42 7.42 12.18
CA PHE A 58 -4.63 7.33 12.99
C PHE A 58 -4.69 8.45 14.02
N LEU A 59 -3.59 8.69 14.75
CA LEU A 59 -3.51 9.77 15.74
C LEU A 59 -3.67 11.14 15.10
N ILE A 60 -3.05 11.39 13.95
CA ILE A 60 -3.18 12.67 13.23
C ILE A 60 -4.63 12.85 12.75
N THR A 61 -5.22 11.84 12.11
CA THR A 61 -6.61 11.90 11.61
C THR A 61 -7.60 12.07 12.75
N ALA A 62 -7.40 11.37 13.86
CA ALA A 62 -8.24 11.50 15.05
C ALA A 62 -8.12 12.90 15.69
N GLY A 63 -6.93 13.49 15.65
CA GLY A 63 -6.65 14.83 16.17
C GLY A 63 -7.23 15.95 15.31
N THR A 64 -7.26 15.79 13.98
CA THR A 64 -7.73 16.83 13.06
C THR A 64 -9.19 16.64 12.64
N LEU A 65 -9.57 15.46 12.11
CA LEU A 65 -10.93 15.19 11.59
C LEU A 65 -11.84 14.52 12.62
N GLY A 66 -11.31 14.19 13.79
CA GLY A 66 -12.03 13.55 14.88
C GLY A 66 -12.03 12.01 14.81
N MET A 67 -12.36 11.41 15.95
CA MET A 67 -12.47 9.96 16.11
C MET A 67 -13.43 9.25 15.15
N PRO A 68 -14.65 9.75 14.82
CA PRO A 68 -15.54 9.01 13.93
C PRO A 68 -14.94 8.85 12.54
N PHE A 69 -14.24 9.87 12.04
CA PHE A 69 -13.58 9.83 10.74
C PHE A 69 -12.37 8.89 10.75
N ALA A 70 -11.55 8.95 11.80
CA ALA A 70 -10.40 8.07 11.96
C ALA A 70 -10.81 6.59 12.02
N VAL A 71 -11.86 6.26 12.80
CA VAL A 71 -12.40 4.89 12.88
C VAL A 71 -13.00 4.47 11.54
N ALA A 72 -13.81 5.31 10.89
CA ALA A 72 -14.36 5.01 9.57
C ALA A 72 -13.26 4.73 8.52
N LYS A 73 -12.14 5.45 8.60
CA LYS A 73 -10.97 5.25 7.74
C LYS A 73 -10.27 3.93 8.03
N THR A 74 -10.05 3.57 9.29
CA THR A 74 -9.48 2.25 9.65
C THR A 74 -10.34 1.10 9.15
N VAL A 75 -11.66 1.17 9.35
CA VAL A 75 -12.60 0.11 8.95
C VAL A 75 -12.62 -0.03 7.43
N SER A 76 -12.65 1.09 6.72
CA SER A 76 -12.60 1.09 5.25
C SER A 76 -11.27 0.53 4.73
N ALA A 77 -10.14 0.89 5.33
CA ALA A 77 -8.81 0.41 4.96
C ALA A 77 -8.67 -1.11 5.14
N VAL A 78 -9.05 -1.62 6.32
CA VAL A 78 -9.05 -3.07 6.60
C VAL A 78 -10.04 -3.79 5.70
N GLY A 79 -11.22 -3.20 5.46
CA GLY A 79 -12.22 -3.73 4.54
C GLY A 79 -11.69 -3.89 3.11
N MET A 80 -11.00 -2.87 2.59
CA MET A 80 -10.34 -2.94 1.27
C MET A 80 -9.25 -4.02 1.23
N GLY A 81 -8.44 -4.14 2.27
CA GLY A 81 -7.43 -5.20 2.39
C GLY A 81 -8.04 -6.61 2.38
N LEU A 82 -9.10 -6.83 3.17
CA LEU A 82 -9.82 -8.09 3.22
C LEU A 82 -10.47 -8.44 1.87
N LEU A 83 -11.16 -7.46 1.25
CA LEU A 83 -11.79 -7.64 -0.05
C LEU A 83 -10.75 -7.94 -1.12
N GLY A 84 -9.65 -7.20 -1.18
CA GLY A 84 -8.56 -7.46 -2.13
C GLY A 84 -7.94 -8.84 -1.95
N GLY A 85 -7.66 -9.26 -0.71
CA GLY A 85 -7.14 -10.60 -0.42
C GLY A 85 -8.10 -11.72 -0.80
N MET A 86 -9.41 -11.53 -0.55
CA MET A 86 -10.46 -12.48 -0.92
C MET A 86 -10.67 -12.57 -2.43
N ILE A 87 -10.66 -11.44 -3.14
CA ILE A 87 -10.75 -11.38 -4.61
C ILE A 87 -9.56 -12.12 -5.23
N VAL A 88 -8.35 -11.85 -4.74
CA VAL A 88 -7.14 -12.53 -5.20
C VAL A 88 -7.23 -14.04 -4.95
N ARG A 89 -7.71 -14.46 -3.78
CA ARG A 89 -7.94 -15.88 -3.47
C ARG A 89 -8.93 -16.53 -4.44
N ALA A 90 -10.03 -15.84 -4.77
CA ALA A 90 -11.02 -16.33 -5.72
C ALA A 90 -10.44 -16.44 -7.15
N PHE A 91 -9.64 -15.45 -7.58
CA PHE A 91 -9.00 -15.45 -8.90
C PHE A 91 -7.89 -16.50 -9.03
N PHE A 92 -7.18 -16.82 -7.96
CA PHE A 92 -6.16 -17.88 -7.93
C PHE A 92 -6.72 -19.29 -8.15
N GLN A 93 -8.04 -19.48 -8.01
CA GLN A 93 -8.70 -20.74 -8.35
C GLN A 93 -8.94 -20.90 -9.87
N SER A 94 -8.70 -19.85 -10.67
CA SER A 94 -8.77 -19.89 -12.13
C SER A 94 -7.40 -20.25 -12.76
N PRO A 95 -7.35 -21.16 -13.74
CA PRO A 95 -6.10 -21.69 -14.32
C PRO A 95 -5.27 -20.64 -15.08
N VAL A 96 -5.80 -19.44 -15.32
CA VAL A 96 -5.12 -18.32 -16.01
C VAL A 96 -4.19 -17.53 -15.06
N PHE A 97 -4.46 -17.57 -13.75
CA PHE A 97 -3.74 -16.78 -12.73
C PHE A 97 -2.90 -17.64 -11.77
N ALA A 98 -2.65 -18.91 -12.11
CA ALA A 98 -1.95 -19.86 -11.23
C ALA A 98 -0.49 -19.47 -10.92
N ASP A 99 0.12 -18.57 -11.69
CA ASP A 99 1.50 -18.13 -11.46
C ASP A 99 1.76 -16.67 -11.94
N PRO A 100 1.15 -15.66 -11.30
CA PRO A 100 1.19 -14.27 -11.74
C PRO A 100 2.49 -13.56 -11.31
N LEU A 101 3.28 -14.16 -10.43
CA LEU A 101 4.53 -13.58 -9.93
C LEU A 101 5.66 -13.75 -10.94
N ARG A 102 6.47 -12.70 -11.14
CA ARG A 102 7.76 -12.87 -11.83
C ARG A 102 8.62 -13.84 -11.01
N PRO A 103 9.23 -14.87 -11.62
CA PRO A 103 10.17 -15.71 -10.89
C PRO A 103 11.31 -14.81 -10.42
N GLN A 104 11.38 -14.56 -9.10
CA GLN A 104 12.64 -14.10 -8.54
C GLN A 104 13.69 -15.17 -8.86
N PRO A 105 14.96 -14.80 -9.11
CA PRO A 105 16.02 -15.76 -9.39
C PRO A 105 16.15 -16.70 -8.19
N ARG A 106 15.42 -17.82 -8.24
CA ARG A 106 15.79 -19.01 -7.52
C ARG A 106 17.07 -19.41 -8.24
N GLU A 107 18.22 -19.14 -7.64
CA GLU A 107 19.45 -19.77 -8.08
C GLU A 107 19.11 -21.25 -8.26
N LYS A 108 19.26 -21.73 -9.49
CA LYS A 108 19.05 -23.12 -9.86
C LYS A 108 20.20 -23.93 -9.25
N GLY A 109 20.16 -24.06 -7.93
CA GLY A 109 20.95 -25.02 -7.17
C GLY A 109 20.12 -26.27 -7.00
N CYS A 110 20.52 -27.35 -7.67
CA CYS A 110 20.03 -28.69 -7.44
C CYS A 110 20.08 -29.00 -5.94
N GLY A 111 18.96 -29.46 -5.37
CA GLY A 111 18.85 -30.11 -4.05
C GLY A 111 19.66 -29.53 -2.89
N CYS A 112 18.99 -28.96 -1.89
CA CYS A 112 19.54 -28.53 -0.58
C CYS A 112 19.97 -27.06 -0.46
N ALA A 113 19.24 -26.11 -1.06
CA ALA A 113 19.26 -24.75 -0.52
C ALA A 113 18.51 -24.74 0.83
N PRO A 114 19.15 -24.34 1.95
CA PRO A 114 18.42 -24.21 3.21
C PRO A 114 17.32 -23.18 3.03
N SER A 115 16.15 -23.42 3.63
CA SER A 115 15.13 -22.38 3.73
C SER A 115 15.78 -21.08 4.26
N PRO A 116 15.42 -19.89 3.76
CA PRO A 116 16.12 -18.64 4.03
C PRO A 116 16.22 -18.27 5.52
N PHE A 117 15.48 -18.96 6.40
CA PHE A 117 15.47 -18.78 7.86
C PHE A 117 15.84 -20.04 8.67
N LYS A 118 16.52 -21.04 8.10
CA LYS A 118 17.03 -22.22 8.86
C LYS A 118 18.42 -22.03 9.46
N GLY A 119 18.99 -20.82 9.38
CA GLY A 119 20.17 -20.45 10.14
C GLY A 119 19.77 -19.98 11.53
N THR A 120 20.56 -20.31 12.55
CA THR A 120 20.52 -19.59 13.83
C THR A 120 20.62 -18.09 13.54
N PRO A 121 19.80 -17.22 14.16
CA PRO A 121 19.95 -15.78 13.99
C PRO A 121 21.35 -15.37 14.48
N GLU A 122 22.26 -15.23 13.53
CA GLU A 122 23.63 -14.79 13.74
C GLU A 122 23.60 -13.28 13.92
N TRP A 123 23.38 -12.83 15.16
CA TRP A 123 23.40 -11.41 15.56
C TRP A 123 24.75 -10.71 15.27
N ARG A 124 25.79 -11.49 14.90
CA ARG A 124 27.10 -11.00 14.41
C ARG A 124 27.08 -10.56 12.95
N PHE A 125 25.91 -10.34 12.33
CA PHE A 125 25.74 -9.68 11.02
C PHE A 125 26.65 -8.44 10.86
N TRP A 126 26.79 -7.65 11.92
CA TRP A 126 27.60 -6.43 11.95
C TRP A 126 29.12 -6.67 12.08
N ARG A 127 29.62 -7.90 12.20
CA ARG A 127 31.05 -8.20 12.40
C ARG A 127 31.75 -8.71 11.14
N GLU A 128 31.00 -9.25 10.18
CA GLU A 128 31.53 -9.79 8.92
C GLU A 128 31.50 -8.74 7.81
N ARG A 129 32.69 -8.35 7.31
CA ARG A 129 32.84 -7.37 6.21
C ARG A 129 32.02 -7.68 4.95
N PRO A 130 31.99 -8.92 4.42
CA PRO A 130 31.28 -9.19 3.17
C PRO A 130 29.76 -9.00 3.28
N ARG A 131 29.15 -9.32 4.43
CA ARG A 131 27.70 -9.10 4.64
C ARG A 131 27.32 -7.63 4.76
N ARG A 132 28.19 -6.81 5.36
CA ARG A 132 28.00 -5.35 5.42
C ARG A 132 28.10 -4.70 4.04
N GLU A 133 28.97 -5.19 3.16
CA GLU A 133 29.11 -4.64 1.80
C GLU A 133 27.90 -4.97 0.93
N THR A 134 27.39 -6.22 0.98
CA THR A 134 26.15 -6.59 0.28
C THR A 134 24.95 -5.80 0.79
N PHE A 135 24.81 -5.63 2.11
CA PHE A 135 23.75 -4.80 2.69
C PHE A 135 23.88 -3.33 2.30
N ARG A 136 25.10 -2.77 2.34
CA ARG A 136 25.35 -1.38 1.95
C ARG A 136 25.08 -1.16 0.47
N GLY A 137 25.46 -2.10 -0.39
CA GLY A 137 25.14 -2.06 -1.83
C GLY A 137 23.62 -2.08 -2.06
N ALA A 138 22.92 -3.04 -1.45
CA ALA A 138 21.46 -3.14 -1.55
C ALA A 138 20.75 -1.90 -1.00
N VAL A 139 21.20 -1.36 0.15
CA VAL A 139 20.62 -0.15 0.74
C VAL A 139 20.85 1.06 -0.16
N ILE A 140 22.05 1.25 -0.70
CA ILE A 140 22.36 2.40 -1.57
C ILE A 140 21.59 2.31 -2.89
N GLU A 141 21.53 1.13 -3.50
CA GLU A 141 20.80 0.93 -4.76
C GLU A 141 19.29 1.17 -4.57
N ASN A 142 18.70 0.61 -3.51
CA ASN A 142 17.30 0.85 -3.17
C ASN A 142 17.06 2.31 -2.78
N ALA A 143 17.94 2.94 -2.00
CA ALA A 143 17.80 4.34 -1.60
C ALA A 143 17.90 5.29 -2.79
N LEU A 144 18.79 5.03 -3.76
CA LEU A 144 18.90 5.83 -4.98
C LEU A 144 17.69 5.64 -5.89
N PHE A 145 17.22 4.41 -6.07
CA PHE A 145 16.02 4.13 -6.85
C PHE A 145 14.79 4.79 -6.22
N LEU A 146 14.52 4.51 -4.95
CA LEU A 146 13.39 5.07 -4.21
C LEU A 146 13.48 6.59 -4.13
N GLY A 147 14.65 7.15 -3.82
CA GLY A 147 14.87 8.59 -3.69
C GLY A 147 14.59 9.34 -4.99
N LYS A 148 15.03 8.82 -6.15
CA LYS A 148 14.75 9.43 -7.44
C LYS A 148 13.25 9.47 -7.75
N TRP A 149 12.53 8.37 -7.49
CA TRP A 149 11.09 8.30 -7.73
C TRP A 149 10.28 9.11 -6.72
N LEU A 150 10.68 9.12 -5.43
CA LEU A 150 10.09 9.95 -4.38
C LEU A 150 10.23 11.44 -4.71
N MET A 151 11.41 11.86 -5.14
CA MET A 151 11.66 13.26 -5.50
C MET A 151 10.76 13.68 -6.67
N LEU A 152 10.60 12.82 -7.68
CA LEU A 152 9.71 13.08 -8.81
C LEU A 152 8.23 13.10 -8.37
N ALA A 153 7.81 12.17 -7.51
CA ALA A 153 6.46 12.12 -6.97
C ALA A 153 6.12 13.36 -6.12
N TYR A 154 6.99 13.75 -5.19
CA TYR A 154 6.81 14.97 -4.39
C TYR A 154 6.81 16.24 -5.23
N MET A 155 7.63 16.29 -6.30
CA MET A 155 7.62 17.41 -7.24
C MET A 155 6.28 17.52 -7.97
N VAL A 156 5.72 16.40 -8.44
CA VAL A 156 4.40 16.36 -9.09
C VAL A 156 3.28 16.69 -8.08
N GLU A 157 3.34 16.15 -6.86
CA GLU A 157 2.39 16.44 -5.78
C GLU A 157 2.37 17.94 -5.45
N ALA A 158 3.55 18.56 -5.27
CA ALA A 158 3.66 19.99 -5.01
C ALA A 158 3.12 20.84 -6.17
N LEU A 159 3.38 20.44 -7.41
CA LEU A 159 2.84 21.11 -8.59
C LEU A 159 1.32 20.99 -8.63
N MET A 160 0.79 19.81 -8.32
CA MET A 160 -0.65 19.56 -8.31
C MET A 160 -1.36 20.38 -7.23
N LEU A 161 -0.82 20.42 -6.00
CA LEU A 161 -1.35 21.25 -4.92
C LEU A 161 -1.28 22.75 -5.26
N ALA A 162 -0.30 23.18 -6.05
CA ALA A 162 -0.19 24.56 -6.51
C ALA A 162 -1.17 24.91 -7.64
N TYR A 163 -1.48 23.96 -8.52
CA TYR A 163 -2.35 24.19 -9.69
C TYR A 163 -3.81 23.77 -9.50
N VAL A 164 -4.13 22.94 -8.51
CA VAL A 164 -5.49 22.45 -8.20
C VAL A 164 -5.97 23.08 -6.89
N PRO A 165 -6.59 24.27 -6.93
CA PRO A 165 -7.11 24.94 -5.74
C PRO A 165 -8.22 24.12 -5.07
N ALA A 166 -8.18 24.07 -3.74
CA ALA A 166 -9.14 23.33 -2.91
C ALA A 166 -10.59 23.78 -3.15
N GLU A 167 -10.78 25.04 -3.52
CA GLU A 167 -12.08 25.66 -3.78
C GLU A 167 -12.79 25.04 -4.99
N MET A 168 -12.05 24.61 -6.02
CA MET A 168 -12.61 23.90 -7.18
C MET A 168 -13.14 22.52 -6.79
N ILE A 169 -12.49 21.85 -5.84
CA ILE A 169 -12.89 20.53 -5.34
C ILE A 169 -14.13 20.69 -4.45
N ALA A 170 -14.14 21.65 -3.53
CA ALA A 170 -15.26 21.88 -2.62
C ALA A 170 -16.56 22.23 -3.37
N GLY A 171 -16.49 23.04 -4.44
CA GLY A 171 -17.67 23.42 -5.23
C GLY A 171 -18.30 22.27 -6.03
N ILE A 172 -17.51 21.26 -6.41
CA ILE A 172 -17.97 20.09 -7.19
C ILE A 172 -18.38 18.92 -6.26
N LEU A 173 -17.81 18.84 -5.05
CA LEU A 173 -18.00 17.74 -4.10
C LEU A 173 -18.90 18.11 -2.90
N GLY A 174 -19.61 19.23 -2.97
CA GLY A 174 -20.70 19.57 -2.06
C GLY A 174 -22.01 18.85 -2.41
N GLY A 175 -22.82 18.53 -1.40
CA GLY A 175 -24.16 17.94 -1.55
C GLY A 175 -24.37 16.64 -0.77
N GLU A 176 -25.60 16.12 -0.80
CA GLU A 176 -25.98 14.87 -0.14
C GLU A 176 -26.22 13.75 -1.16
N GLY A 177 -25.80 12.51 -0.84
CA GLY A 177 -26.04 11.32 -1.66
C GLY A 177 -24.76 10.63 -2.14
N VAL A 178 -24.91 9.69 -3.08
CA VAL A 178 -23.81 8.81 -3.57
C VAL A 178 -22.94 9.51 -4.62
N VAL A 179 -23.46 10.53 -5.31
CA VAL A 179 -22.76 11.23 -6.41
C VAL A 179 -21.50 11.94 -5.92
N PRO A 180 -21.49 12.72 -4.82
CA PRO A 180 -20.27 13.31 -4.28
C PRO A 180 -19.23 12.26 -3.85
N VAL A 181 -19.67 11.09 -3.37
CA VAL A 181 -18.78 9.98 -2.99
C VAL A 181 -18.06 9.42 -4.22
N LEU A 182 -18.78 9.20 -5.32
CA LEU A 182 -18.19 8.68 -6.55
C LEU A 182 -17.26 9.70 -7.21
N LEU A 183 -17.65 10.97 -7.24
CA LEU A 183 -16.80 12.07 -7.71
C LEU A 183 -15.54 12.20 -6.83
N GLY A 184 -15.67 12.05 -5.51
CA GLY A 184 -14.57 11.98 -4.57
C GLY A 184 -13.54 10.92 -4.94
N ALA A 185 -13.98 9.71 -5.29
CA ALA A 185 -13.07 8.66 -5.71
C ALA A 185 -12.38 8.97 -7.06
N ILE A 186 -13.12 9.50 -8.04
CA ILE A 186 -12.60 9.82 -9.37
C ILE A 186 -11.60 10.97 -9.32
N VAL A 187 -11.86 12.00 -8.51
CA VAL A 187 -10.96 13.15 -8.35
C VAL A 187 -9.81 12.81 -7.39
N GLY A 188 -10.04 11.95 -6.41
CA GLY A 188 -9.03 11.49 -5.45
C GLY A 188 -7.96 10.60 -6.06
N ALA A 189 -8.34 9.73 -7.01
CA ALA A 189 -7.39 8.85 -7.70
C ALA A 189 -6.21 9.59 -8.37
N PRO A 190 -6.42 10.66 -9.16
CA PRO A 190 -5.33 11.46 -9.73
C PRO A 190 -4.73 12.47 -8.74
N ALA A 191 -5.41 12.79 -7.63
CA ALA A 191 -4.94 13.76 -6.64
C ALA A 191 -3.63 13.36 -5.95
N TYR A 192 -3.28 12.08 -6.02
CA TYR A 192 -1.94 11.60 -5.71
C TYR A 192 -1.39 12.09 -4.37
N LEU A 193 -2.23 12.04 -3.33
CA LEU A 193 -1.91 12.61 -2.03
C LEU A 193 -1.25 11.57 -1.14
N ASN A 194 -0.12 11.93 -0.54
CA ASN A 194 0.38 11.16 0.58
C ASN A 194 -0.66 11.24 1.71
N GLY A 195 -0.97 10.11 2.33
CA GLY A 195 -2.00 10.02 3.34
C GLY A 195 -1.77 10.95 4.56
N TYR A 196 -0.54 11.39 4.81
CA TYR A 196 -0.22 12.42 5.82
C TYR A 196 -0.62 13.83 5.39
N ALA A 197 -0.43 14.20 4.12
CA ALA A 197 -0.78 15.51 3.57
C ALA A 197 -2.28 15.61 3.24
N ALA A 198 -2.92 14.48 2.93
CA ALA A 198 -4.36 14.41 2.65
C ALA A 198 -5.22 14.83 3.86
N VAL A 199 -4.77 14.54 5.08
CA VAL A 199 -5.52 14.80 6.30
C VAL A 199 -5.82 16.29 6.51
N PRO A 200 -4.83 17.20 6.58
CA PRO A 200 -5.11 18.63 6.74
C PRO A 200 -5.83 19.24 5.53
N LEU A 201 -5.59 18.73 4.32
CA LEU A 201 -6.31 19.19 3.12
C LEU A 201 -7.81 18.87 3.23
N VAL A 202 -8.16 17.65 3.63
CA VAL A 202 -9.56 17.26 3.77
C VAL A 202 -10.25 17.96 4.93
N ASP A 203 -9.54 18.26 6.02
CA ASP A 203 -10.07 19.10 7.08
C ASP A 203 -10.48 20.48 6.56
N ALA A 204 -9.62 21.13 5.78
CA ALA A 204 -9.92 22.41 5.15
C ALA A 204 -11.12 22.32 4.18
N LEU A 205 -11.20 21.26 3.37
CA LEU A 205 -12.32 21.03 2.45
C LEU A 205 -13.65 20.76 3.17
N LEU A 206 -13.62 20.03 4.29
CA LEU A 206 -14.79 19.80 5.13
C LEU A 206 -15.29 21.11 5.75
N ALA A 207 -14.37 21.96 6.21
CA ALA A 207 -14.70 23.31 6.69
C ALA A 207 -15.32 24.19 5.58
N GLN A 208 -14.97 23.94 4.31
CA GLN A 208 -15.55 24.61 3.15
C GLN A 208 -16.87 23.97 2.64
N GLY A 209 -17.40 22.93 3.30
CA GLY A 209 -18.70 22.34 3.00
C GLY A 209 -18.66 21.06 2.14
N MET A 210 -17.49 20.42 2.00
CA MET A 210 -17.39 19.11 1.36
C MET A 210 -18.16 18.05 2.15
N ALA A 211 -18.86 17.14 1.45
CA ALA A 211 -19.57 16.05 2.11
C ALA A 211 -18.59 15.07 2.80
N PRO A 212 -18.83 14.62 4.06
CA PRO A 212 -17.92 13.71 4.76
C PRO A 212 -17.66 12.39 4.03
N GLY A 213 -18.68 11.87 3.32
CA GLY A 213 -18.54 10.67 2.50
C GLY A 213 -17.63 10.88 1.27
N ALA A 214 -17.70 12.06 0.66
CA ALA A 214 -16.85 12.46 -0.45
C ALA A 214 -15.39 12.67 0.00
N ALA A 215 -15.20 13.27 1.17
CA ALA A 215 -13.91 13.39 1.83
C ALA A 215 -13.27 12.01 2.08
N MET A 216 -14.03 11.06 2.61
CA MET A 216 -13.56 9.69 2.84
C MET A 216 -13.17 8.98 1.53
N SER A 217 -14.03 9.04 0.50
CA SER A 217 -13.72 8.38 -0.78
C SER A 217 -12.53 9.02 -1.49
N PHE A 218 -12.37 10.33 -1.39
CA PHE A 218 -11.22 11.07 -1.91
C PHE A 218 -9.91 10.64 -1.26
N VAL A 219 -9.86 10.56 0.08
CA VAL A 219 -8.65 10.14 0.81
C VAL A 219 -8.30 8.68 0.53
N LEU A 220 -9.31 7.80 0.51
CA LEU A 220 -9.08 6.37 0.24
C LEU A 220 -8.63 6.14 -1.20
N ALA A 221 -9.27 6.79 -2.18
CA ALA A 221 -8.90 6.67 -3.59
C ALA A 221 -7.50 7.23 -3.85
N GLY A 222 -7.15 8.37 -3.26
CA GLY A 222 -5.81 8.95 -3.35
C GLY A 222 -4.73 8.05 -2.72
N GLY A 223 -5.02 7.44 -1.56
CA GLY A 223 -4.10 6.52 -0.90
C GLY A 223 -3.85 5.23 -1.71
N VAL A 224 -4.90 4.62 -2.27
CA VAL A 224 -4.78 3.41 -3.10
C VAL A 224 -4.10 3.69 -4.45
N SER A 225 -4.34 4.86 -5.04
CA SER A 225 -3.83 5.21 -6.38
C SER A 225 -2.36 5.66 -6.37
N SER A 226 -1.64 5.42 -5.28
CA SER A 226 -0.24 5.79 -5.16
C SER A 226 0.66 4.99 -6.14
N ILE A 227 1.47 5.67 -6.94
CA ILE A 227 2.55 5.24 -7.83
C ILE A 227 3.45 4.21 -7.14
N PRO A 228 3.91 4.34 -5.88
CA PRO A 228 4.60 3.25 -5.19
C PRO A 228 3.76 1.98 -5.11
N ALA A 229 2.46 2.09 -4.87
CA ALA A 229 1.57 0.95 -4.91
C ALA A 229 1.48 0.40 -6.36
N ALA A 230 1.19 1.23 -7.36
CA ALA A 230 1.12 0.80 -8.75
C ALA A 230 2.44 0.14 -9.26
N ILE A 231 3.59 0.70 -8.89
CA ILE A 231 4.93 0.18 -9.18
C ILE A 231 5.16 -1.13 -8.43
N ALA A 232 4.73 -1.26 -7.17
CA ALA A 232 4.83 -2.51 -6.43
C ALA A 232 4.08 -3.64 -7.13
N VAL A 233 2.83 -3.40 -7.58
CA VAL A 233 2.08 -4.39 -8.36
C VAL A 233 2.83 -4.72 -9.65
N TRP A 234 3.29 -3.70 -10.38
CA TRP A 234 3.97 -3.90 -11.66
C TRP A 234 5.30 -4.65 -11.53
N ALA A 235 6.00 -4.45 -10.42
CA ALA A 235 7.25 -5.14 -10.07
C ALA A 235 7.00 -6.61 -9.69
N LEU A 236 5.89 -6.89 -9.02
CA LEU A 236 5.54 -8.24 -8.55
C LEU A 236 4.84 -9.08 -9.63
N VAL A 237 4.01 -8.46 -10.45
CA VAL A 237 3.13 -9.15 -11.42
C VAL A 237 3.81 -9.26 -12.80
N LYS A 238 3.67 -10.43 -13.45
CA LYS A 238 4.10 -10.66 -14.83
C LYS A 238 3.29 -9.74 -15.76
N PRO A 239 3.91 -9.07 -16.75
CA PRO A 239 3.21 -8.17 -17.67
C PRO A 239 2.09 -8.85 -18.48
N ARG A 240 2.09 -10.19 -18.59
CA ARG A 240 1.00 -10.97 -19.21
C ARG A 240 -0.35 -10.87 -18.50
N VAL A 241 -0.38 -10.48 -17.23
CA VAL A 241 -1.64 -10.29 -16.47
C VAL A 241 -2.34 -8.98 -16.81
N PHE A 242 -1.62 -7.97 -17.32
CA PHE A 242 -2.18 -6.67 -17.69
C PHE A 242 -2.64 -6.59 -19.16
N ALA A 243 -2.41 -7.64 -19.94
CA ALA A 243 -2.70 -7.69 -21.38
C ALA A 243 -3.89 -8.62 -21.73
N GLY A 244 -4.64 -9.08 -20.71
CA GLY A 244 -5.83 -9.92 -20.85
C GLY A 244 -7.09 -9.15 -20.54
#